data_AF-A0A7Z7BTP3-F1
#
_entry.id   AF-A0A7Z7BTP3-F1
#
_cell.length_a   1.000
_cell.length_b   1.000
_cell.length_c   1.000
_cell.angle_alpha   90.00
_cell.angle_beta   90.00
_cell.angle_gamma   90.00
#
_symmetry.space_group_name_H-M   'P 1'
#
loop_
_entity.id
_entity.type
_entity.pdbx_description
1 polymer ?
#
loop_
_entity_poly.entity_id
_entity_poly.type
_entity_poly.pdbx_seq_one_letter_code
_entity_poly.pdbx_strand_id
1 'polypeptide(L)'
;MASTADPDAWLDRATPETFARLEAAARRIVGSRARVIAEQPDGIPVIRVLPHRPGARSVTLIADQWIVLEVESGGGGRWELAYDEPGISFAEKAIEAVAAGRIREWVGPGRSRVELTFDDGSVHVETGRRGIRGVLPGRLRSTDSEDLRRY
;
A
#
# COMPACT_ATOMS: atom_id res chain seq x y z
N MET A 1 -7.18 -40.79 16.69
CA MET A 1 -7.34 -39.34 16.94
C MET A 1 -6.94 -38.62 15.67
N ALA A 2 -7.91 -38.08 14.91
CA ALA A 2 -7.61 -37.31 13.72
C ALA A 2 -7.09 -35.93 14.16
N SER A 3 -5.88 -35.58 13.69
CA SER A 3 -5.34 -34.24 13.83
C SER A 3 -6.28 -33.28 13.10
N THR A 4 -6.91 -32.38 13.84
CA THR A 4 -7.64 -31.24 13.28
C THR A 4 -6.59 -30.26 12.78
N ALA A 5 -6.01 -30.54 11.61
CA ALA A 5 -5.21 -29.54 10.90
C ALA A 5 -6.13 -28.35 10.64
N ASP A 6 -5.74 -27.19 11.17
CA ASP A 6 -6.44 -25.93 10.94
C ASP A 6 -6.53 -25.70 9.41
N PRO A 7 -7.74 -25.65 8.83
CA PRO A 7 -7.91 -25.48 7.39
C PRO A 7 -7.35 -24.14 6.88
N ASP A 8 -7.05 -23.20 7.78
CA ASP A 8 -6.47 -21.89 7.47
C ASP A 8 -4.95 -21.83 7.64
N ALA A 9 -4.28 -22.93 8.03
CA ALA A 9 -2.82 -22.95 8.24
C ALA A 9 -1.98 -22.64 6.97
N TRP A 10 -2.61 -22.64 5.79
CA TRP A 10 -2.00 -22.25 4.50
C TRP A 10 -2.27 -20.79 4.11
N LEU A 11 -3.13 -20.09 4.86
CA LEU A 11 -3.31 -18.66 4.74
C LEU A 11 -2.27 -18.01 5.64
N ASP A 12 -1.09 -17.74 5.10
CA ASP A 12 -0.10 -16.89 5.75
C ASP A 12 -0.70 -15.49 5.91
N ARG A 13 -1.43 -15.25 7.00
CA ARG A 13 -1.92 -13.91 7.36
C ARG A 13 -0.79 -13.12 8.01
N ALA A 14 -0.85 -11.80 7.92
CA ALA A 14 0.05 -10.96 8.70
C ALA A 14 -0.06 -11.29 10.19
N THR A 15 1.04 -11.74 10.78
CA THR A 15 1.17 -11.75 12.24
C THR A 15 1.36 -10.31 12.73
N PRO A 16 1.01 -10.01 13.99
CA PRO A 16 1.33 -8.71 14.60
C PRO A 16 2.82 -8.37 14.53
N GLU A 17 3.70 -9.37 14.60
CA GLU A 17 5.15 -9.22 14.48
C GLU A 17 5.58 -8.82 13.07
N THR A 18 5.02 -9.47 12.04
CA THR A 18 5.27 -9.12 10.63
C THR A 18 4.81 -7.69 10.34
N PHE A 19 3.64 -7.31 10.85
CA PHE A 19 3.13 -5.94 10.71
C PHE A 19 4.04 -4.91 11.39
N ALA A 20 4.44 -5.17 12.64
CA ALA A 20 5.37 -4.30 13.38
C ALA A 20 6.73 -4.17 12.66
N ARG A 21 7.23 -5.27 12.07
CA ARG A 21 8.45 -5.27 11.24
C ARG A 21 8.29 -4.35 10.02
N LEU A 22 7.19 -4.47 9.28
CA LEU A 22 6.91 -3.63 8.11
C LEU A 22 6.76 -2.15 8.49
N GLU A 23 6.08 -1.85 9.59
CA GLU A 23 5.94 -0.48 10.08
C GLU A 23 7.31 0.11 10.48
N ALA A 24 8.10 -0.63 11.25
CA ALA A 24 9.43 -0.20 11.67
C ALA A 24 10.36 0.00 10.47
N ALA A 25 10.31 -0.90 9.49
CA ALA A 25 11.04 -0.75 8.23
C ALA A 25 10.60 0.51 7.48
N ALA A 26 9.30 0.72 7.28
CA ALA A 26 8.78 1.91 6.61
C ALA A 26 9.25 3.20 7.29
N ARG A 27 9.16 3.28 8.62
CA ARG A 27 9.64 4.44 9.40
C ARG A 27 11.14 4.67 9.26
N ARG A 28 11.94 3.61 9.35
CA ARG A 28 13.41 3.66 9.20
C ARG A 28 13.82 4.13 7.81
N ILE A 29 13.20 3.56 6.77
CA ILE A 29 13.45 3.85 5.36
C ILE A 29 13.16 5.32 5.08
N VAL A 30 11.96 5.79 5.39
CA VAL A 30 11.57 7.15 5.00
C VAL A 30 12.13 8.23 5.92
N GLY A 31 12.37 7.91 7.19
CA GLY A 31 12.85 8.88 8.18
C GLY A 31 11.97 10.13 8.21
N SER A 32 12.58 11.31 8.09
CA SER A 32 11.87 12.59 8.02
C SER A 32 11.37 12.97 6.61
N ARG A 33 11.59 12.13 5.58
CA ARG A 33 11.17 12.40 4.19
C ARG A 33 9.67 12.18 3.97
N ALA A 34 9.02 11.39 4.81
CA ALA A 34 7.61 11.07 4.72
C ALA A 34 6.98 10.90 6.10
N ARG A 35 5.67 11.11 6.16
CA ARG A 35 4.86 10.70 7.30
C ARG A 35 4.42 9.25 7.12
N VAL A 36 4.57 8.44 8.17
CA VAL A 36 4.04 7.07 8.24
C VAL A 36 2.82 7.04 9.14
N ILE A 37 1.72 6.48 8.64
CA ILE A 37 0.49 6.22 9.38
C ILE A 37 0.30 4.71 9.39
N ALA A 38 0.15 4.12 10.57
CA ALA A 38 -0.18 2.70 10.73
C ALA A 38 -1.53 2.62 11.44
N GLU A 39 -2.46 1.87 10.87
CA GLU A 39 -3.83 1.72 11.34
C GLU A 39 -4.32 0.28 11.13
N GLN A 40 -5.39 -0.10 11.83
CA GLN A 40 -6.02 -1.42 11.69
C GLN A 40 -7.55 -1.28 11.51
N PRO A 41 -8.01 -0.66 10.40
CA PRO A 41 -9.44 -0.58 10.10
C PRO A 41 -10.04 -1.98 10.01
N ASP A 42 -11.10 -2.23 10.78
CA ASP A 42 -11.79 -3.53 10.85
C ASP A 42 -10.85 -4.73 11.11
N GLY A 43 -9.73 -4.48 11.82
CA GLY A 43 -8.73 -5.51 12.15
C GLY A 43 -7.76 -5.83 11.02
N ILE A 44 -7.80 -5.12 9.89
CA ILE A 44 -6.85 -5.30 8.77
C ILE A 44 -5.71 -4.29 8.90
N PRO A 45 -4.46 -4.74 9.11
CA PRO A 45 -3.33 -3.83 9.22
C PRO A 45 -3.02 -3.08 7.92
N VAL A 46 -2.90 -1.76 8.02
CA VAL A 46 -2.63 -0.85 6.91
C VAL A 46 -1.51 0.12 7.29
N ILE A 47 -0.49 0.23 6.44
CA ILE A 47 0.58 1.24 6.56
C ILE A 47 0.50 2.19 5.37
N ARG A 48 0.33 3.48 5.64
CA ARG A 48 0.38 4.54 4.62
C ARG A 48 1.64 5.36 4.78
N VAL A 49 2.40 5.46 3.70
CA VAL A 49 3.58 6.32 3.59
C VAL A 49 3.20 7.53 2.73
N LEU A 50 3.32 8.71 3.32
CA LEU A 50 2.93 10.00 2.73
C LEU A 50 4.18 10.89 2.61
N PRO A 51 4.91 10.86 1.47
CA PRO A 51 6.08 11.71 1.26
C PRO A 51 5.77 13.20 1.36
N HIS A 52 6.70 13.98 1.92
CA HIS A 52 6.57 15.44 2.01
C HIS A 52 6.92 16.16 0.70
N ARG A 53 7.66 15.49 -0.18
CA ARG A 53 8.13 16.08 -1.45
C ARG A 53 6.95 16.30 -2.40
N PRO A 54 6.72 17.52 -2.90
CA PRO A 54 5.75 17.78 -3.96
C PRO A 54 6.04 16.93 -5.19
N GLY A 55 5.02 16.23 -5.70
CA GLY A 55 5.15 15.32 -6.85
C GLY A 55 5.60 13.89 -6.50
N ALA A 56 5.97 13.60 -5.26
CA ALA A 56 6.09 12.22 -4.81
C ALA A 56 4.69 11.60 -4.58
N ARG A 57 4.60 10.27 -4.72
CA ARG A 57 3.34 9.52 -4.59
C ARG A 57 3.24 8.86 -3.21
N SER A 58 2.02 8.65 -2.72
CA SER A 58 1.81 7.87 -1.50
C SER A 58 1.94 6.37 -1.76
N VAL A 59 2.44 5.62 -0.80
CA VAL A 59 2.39 4.14 -0.79
C VAL A 59 1.42 3.67 0.28
N THR A 60 0.61 2.69 -0.02
CA THR A 60 -0.23 1.98 0.96
C THR A 60 0.16 0.51 0.95
N LEU A 61 0.49 -0.04 2.11
CA LEU A 61 0.57 -1.48 2.35
C LEU A 61 -0.71 -1.91 3.07
N ILE A 62 -1.39 -2.91 2.55
CA ILE A 62 -2.53 -3.57 3.19
C ILE A 62 -2.09 -5.00 3.46
N ALA A 63 -2.03 -5.40 4.72
CA ALA A 63 -1.50 -6.68 5.14
C ALA A 63 -2.66 -7.58 5.60
N ASP A 64 -3.33 -8.22 4.64
CA ASP A 64 -4.42 -9.17 4.90
C ASP A 64 -3.93 -10.61 4.61
N GLN A 65 -4.57 -11.33 3.68
CA GLN A 65 -4.13 -12.66 3.21
C GLN A 65 -2.77 -12.63 2.50
N TRP A 66 -2.39 -11.48 1.94
CA TRP A 66 -1.09 -11.16 1.38
C TRP A 66 -0.83 -9.67 1.56
N ILE A 67 0.41 -9.23 1.30
CA ILE A 67 0.74 -7.81 1.28
C ILE A 67 0.27 -7.24 -0.05
N VAL A 68 -0.72 -6.35 -0.02
CA VAL A 68 -1.04 -5.50 -1.16
C VAL A 68 -0.25 -4.21 -1.02
N LEU A 69 0.64 -3.95 -1.97
CA LEU A 69 1.32 -2.67 -2.12
C LEU A 69 0.62 -1.87 -3.22
N GLU A 70 0.07 -0.71 -2.87
CA GLU A 70 -0.52 0.24 -3.81
C GLU A 70 0.27 1.55 -3.82
N VAL A 71 0.60 2.02 -5.02
CA VAL A 71 1.10 3.38 -5.21
C VAL A 71 -0.06 4.25 -5.66
N GLU A 72 -0.40 5.26 -4.85
CA GLU A 72 -1.55 6.16 -5.03
C GLU A 72 -2.89 5.41 -5.12
N SER A 73 -3.66 5.43 -4.01
CA SER A 73 -4.91 4.67 -3.89
C SER A 73 -5.86 4.90 -5.08
N GLY A 74 -6.18 3.80 -5.76
CA GLY A 74 -7.15 3.76 -6.87
C GLY A 74 -6.65 4.29 -8.22
N GLY A 75 -5.33 4.47 -8.41
CA GLY A 75 -4.79 5.06 -9.64
C GLY A 75 -3.47 4.50 -10.17
N GLY A 76 -2.58 4.01 -9.30
CA GLY A 76 -1.25 3.55 -9.68
C GLY A 76 -0.96 2.13 -9.18
N GLY A 77 0.21 1.62 -9.56
CA GLY A 77 0.62 0.22 -9.50
C GLY A 77 0.22 -0.52 -8.24
N ARG A 78 -0.28 -1.73 -8.44
CA ARG A 78 -0.68 -2.68 -7.39
C ARG A 78 0.15 -3.95 -7.50
N TRP A 79 0.80 -4.31 -6.41
CA TRP A 79 1.52 -5.58 -6.29
C TRP A 79 0.93 -6.39 -5.15
N GLU A 80 0.80 -7.69 -5.39
CA GLU A 80 0.39 -8.67 -4.39
C GLU A 80 1.62 -9.50 -4.06
N LEU A 81 2.05 -9.43 -2.80
CA LEU A 81 3.33 -9.97 -2.34
C LEU A 81 3.07 -10.95 -1.21
N ALA A 82 3.79 -12.06 -1.21
CA ALA A 82 3.79 -12.98 -0.08
C ALA A 82 4.45 -12.34 1.16
N TYR A 83 4.21 -12.93 2.33
CA TYR A 83 4.91 -12.57 3.58
C TYR A 83 6.31 -13.21 3.70
N ASP A 84 6.86 -13.71 2.59
CA ASP A 84 8.20 -14.24 2.54
C ASP A 84 9.25 -13.12 2.44
N GLU A 85 10.52 -13.48 2.63
CA GLU A 85 11.61 -12.49 2.59
C GLU A 85 11.71 -11.77 1.23
N PRO A 86 11.50 -12.42 0.06
CA PRO A 86 11.37 -11.73 -1.22
C PRO A 86 10.25 -10.68 -1.27
N GLY A 87 9.04 -11.01 -0.79
CA GLY A 87 7.90 -10.10 -0.77
C GLY A 87 8.12 -8.91 0.16
N ILE A 88 8.63 -9.15 1.36
CA ILE A 88 9.00 -8.09 2.32
C ILE A 88 10.09 -7.20 1.73
N SER A 89 11.16 -7.79 1.16
CA SER A 89 12.25 -7.04 0.54
C SER A 89 11.77 -6.18 -0.63
N PHE A 90 10.85 -6.70 -1.45
CA PHE A 90 10.22 -5.92 -2.52
C PHE A 90 9.45 -4.72 -1.95
N ALA A 91 8.62 -4.94 -0.92
CA ALA A 91 7.85 -3.86 -0.29
C ALA A 91 8.76 -2.76 0.27
N GLU A 92 9.85 -3.12 0.95
CA GLU A 92 10.84 -2.18 1.47
C GLU A 92 11.50 -1.36 0.35
N LYS A 93 11.98 -2.04 -0.72
CA LYS A 93 12.60 -1.38 -1.88
C LYS A 93 11.63 -0.44 -2.59
N ALA A 94 10.36 -0.83 -2.72
CA ALA A 94 9.32 0.00 -3.31
C ALA A 94 9.03 1.26 -2.47
N ILE A 95 8.94 1.13 -1.13
CA ILE A 95 8.79 2.30 -0.24
C ILE A 95 9.97 3.27 -0.41
N GLU A 96 11.21 2.78 -0.40
CA GLU A 96 12.40 3.61 -0.60
C GLU A 96 12.36 4.30 -1.97
N ALA A 97 12.05 3.56 -3.04
CA ALA A 97 11.98 4.12 -4.39
C ALA A 97 10.93 5.24 -4.49
N VAL A 98 9.72 5.02 -3.96
CA VAL A 98 8.66 6.03 -3.99
C VAL A 98 8.98 7.24 -3.12
N ALA A 99 9.48 7.02 -1.90
CA ALA A 99 9.87 8.11 -0.99
C ALA A 99 11.04 8.95 -1.56
N ALA A 100 11.95 8.33 -2.30
CA ALA A 100 13.02 9.01 -3.04
C ALA A 100 12.55 9.69 -4.33
N GLY A 101 11.30 9.48 -4.76
CA GLY A 101 10.76 10.01 -6.01
C GLY A 101 11.23 9.27 -7.27
N ARG A 102 11.73 8.04 -7.13
CA ARG A 102 12.15 7.15 -8.22
C ARG A 102 10.98 6.32 -8.76
N ILE A 103 9.91 7.03 -9.09
CA ILE A 103 8.69 6.46 -9.64
C ILE A 103 8.28 7.23 -10.89
N ARG A 104 7.88 6.49 -11.92
CA ARG A 104 7.23 7.04 -13.11
C ARG A 104 5.87 6.39 -13.30
N GLU A 105 4.87 7.22 -13.54
CA GLU A 105 3.53 6.77 -13.83
C GLU A 105 3.09 7.32 -15.18
N TRP A 106 2.58 6.44 -16.03
CA TRP A 106 1.86 6.81 -17.25
C TRP A 106 0.40 6.44 -17.08
N VAL A 107 -0.47 7.44 -17.18
CA VAL A 107 -1.92 7.23 -17.14
C VAL A 107 -2.47 7.43 -18.55
N GLY A 108 -3.14 6.39 -19.06
CA GLY A 108 -3.87 6.43 -20.32
C GLY A 108 -5.36 6.12 -20.11
N PRO A 109 -6.20 6.27 -21.15
CA PRO A 109 -7.61 5.89 -21.07
C PRO A 109 -7.76 4.42 -20.61
N GLY A 110 -8.32 4.22 -19.42
CA GLY A 110 -8.57 2.89 -18.83
C GLY A 110 -7.32 2.07 -18.46
N ARG A 111 -6.12 2.67 -18.45
CA ARG A 111 -4.86 2.00 -18.16
C ARG A 111 -3.93 2.87 -17.33
N SER A 112 -3.13 2.26 -16.48
CA SER A 112 -1.97 2.88 -15.86
C SER A 112 -0.76 1.97 -16.05
N ARG A 113 0.41 2.57 -16.09
CA ARG A 113 1.70 1.88 -16.01
C ARG A 113 2.50 2.57 -14.93
N VAL A 114 3.00 1.82 -13.97
CA VAL A 114 3.92 2.33 -12.96
C VAL A 114 5.25 1.63 -13.10
N GLU A 115 6.31 2.43 -13.11
CA GLU A 115 7.69 1.96 -13.04
C GLU A 115 8.33 2.46 -11.75
N LEU A 116 8.85 1.53 -10.98
CA LEU A 116 9.70 1.79 -9.83
C LEU A 116 11.14 1.56 -10.23
N THR A 117 12.02 2.53 -9.95
CA THR A 117 13.46 2.37 -10.11
C THR A 117 14.09 2.16 -8.74
N PHE A 118 14.68 1.00 -8.51
CA PHE A 118 15.35 0.65 -7.27
C PHE A 118 16.79 1.17 -7.24
N ASP A 119 17.46 1.00 -6.09
CA ASP A 119 18.80 1.54 -5.84
C ASP A 119 19.91 0.86 -6.63
N ASP A 120 19.72 -0.41 -6.94
CA ASP A 120 20.57 -1.17 -7.85
C ASP A 120 20.34 -0.81 -9.34
N GLY A 121 19.45 0.15 -9.62
CA GLY A 121 19.07 0.56 -10.97
C GLY A 121 18.08 -0.38 -11.65
N SER A 122 17.66 -1.47 -10.99
CA SER A 122 16.62 -2.35 -11.53
C SER A 122 15.28 -1.60 -11.63
N VAL A 123 14.50 -1.96 -12.65
CA VAL A 123 13.19 -1.35 -12.92
C VAL A 123 12.12 -2.42 -12.81
N HIS A 124 11.15 -2.17 -11.93
CA HIS A 124 9.96 -3.01 -11.81
C HIS A 124 8.75 -2.29 -12.35
N VAL A 125 7.99 -3.01 -13.18
CA VAL A 125 6.84 -2.47 -13.92
C VAL A 125 5.57 -3.15 -13.45
N GLU A 126 4.53 -2.35 -13.24
CA GLU A 126 3.15 -2.81 -13.11
C GLU A 126 2.30 -2.11 -14.18
N THR A 127 1.33 -2.83 -14.73
CA THR A 127 0.36 -2.26 -15.69
C THR A 127 -1.05 -2.59 -15.25
N GLY A 128 -1.67 -1.63 -14.57
CA GLY A 128 -3.04 -1.73 -14.10
C GLY A 128 -4.07 -1.35 -15.15
N ARG A 129 -5.30 -1.86 -14.97
CA ARG A 129 -6.48 -1.22 -15.56
C ARG A 129 -6.95 -0.15 -14.58
N ARG A 130 -7.04 1.09 -15.05
CA ARG A 130 -7.68 2.14 -14.26
C ARG A 130 -9.15 1.77 -14.12
N GLY A 131 -9.64 1.53 -12.90
CA GLY A 131 -11.06 1.65 -12.62
C GLY A 131 -11.51 3.04 -13.11
N ILE A 132 -12.56 3.13 -13.90
CA ILE A 132 -12.98 4.38 -14.54
C ILE A 132 -13.28 5.43 -13.45
N ARG A 133 -12.31 6.30 -13.13
CA ARG A 133 -12.51 7.49 -12.28
C ARG A 133 -13.05 8.67 -13.09
N GLY A 134 -13.94 8.39 -14.05
CA GLY A 134 -14.39 9.35 -15.06
C GLY A 134 -15.81 9.19 -15.59
N VAL A 135 -16.62 8.24 -15.09
CA VAL A 135 -18.04 8.11 -15.48
C VAL A 135 -18.90 7.71 -14.27
N LEU A 136 -18.78 8.45 -13.17
CA LEU A 136 -19.89 8.61 -12.22
C LEU A 136 -20.41 10.04 -12.37
N PRO A 137 -21.52 10.25 -13.11
CA PRO A 137 -22.14 11.56 -13.16
C PRO A 137 -22.92 11.79 -11.87
N GLY A 138 -22.51 12.78 -11.07
CA GLY A 138 -23.31 13.29 -9.95
C GLY A 138 -22.63 13.22 -8.58
N ARG A 139 -22.35 14.41 -8.04
CA ARG A 139 -22.10 14.80 -6.64
C ARG A 139 -22.08 13.67 -5.59
N LEU A 140 -20.92 13.46 -4.97
CA LEU A 140 -20.86 13.20 -3.54
C LEU A 140 -20.16 14.39 -2.87
N ARG A 141 -20.98 15.21 -2.21
CA ARG A 141 -20.55 16.20 -1.22
C ARG A 141 -19.80 15.44 -0.11
N SER A 142 -18.61 15.89 0.25
CA SER A 142 -18.00 15.57 1.53
C SER A 142 -18.31 16.70 2.53
N THR A 143 -19.33 16.51 3.34
CA THR A 143 -19.62 17.18 4.64
C THR A 143 -20.74 16.33 5.25
N ASP A 144 -20.60 15.72 6.42
CA ASP A 144 -20.57 16.30 7.77
C ASP A 144 -19.98 15.23 8.75
N SER A 145 -19.26 15.47 9.85
CA SER A 145 -19.12 16.62 10.76
C SER A 145 -20.44 17.26 11.18
N GLU A 146 -21.26 16.57 11.99
CA GLU A 146 -21.97 17.22 13.09
C GLU A 146 -22.68 16.23 14.04
N ASP A 147 -22.51 16.49 15.33
CA ASP A 147 -23.45 16.28 16.44
C ASP A 147 -24.12 14.92 16.66
N LEU A 148 -23.61 14.19 17.67
CA LEU A 148 -24.46 13.56 18.68
C LEU A 148 -23.83 13.71 20.08
N ARG A 149 -23.91 14.93 20.63
CA ARG A 149 -24.09 15.16 22.07
C ARG A 149 -25.55 15.57 22.30
N ARG A 150 -26.34 14.69 22.91
CA ARG A 150 -27.42 14.94 23.90
C ARG A 150 -28.38 13.74 23.92
N TYR A 151 -28.23 12.90 24.93
CA TYR A 151 -29.27 12.55 25.91
C TYR A 151 -28.58 12.25 27.24
#